data_AF-A0A5E7WW33-F1
#
_entry.id   AF-A0A5E7WW33-F1
#
_cell.length_a   1.000
_cell.length_b   1.000
_cell.length_c   1.000
_cell.angle_alpha   90.00
_cell.angle_beta   90.00
_cell.angle_gamma   90.00
#
_symmetry.space_group_name_H-M   'P 1'
#
loop_
_entity.id
_entity.type
_entity.pdbx_description
1 polymer ?
#
loop_
_entity_poly.entity_id
_entity_poly.type
_entity_poly.pdbx_seq_one_letter_code
_entity_poly.pdbx_strand_id
1 'polypeptide(L)'
;MTTAIDFFAGLGGWSTGARNAGIDVIWVAKHRPVAVEWHSANHPEAIHICQDLHQADWSKVPAHDITLASPCCQGQAQAMAALGYMLAPHVVDCADIGVPQHRVRLFLVCTCSKAPLNLQLHQRWHVPASSFIDFDAGKWSKIVKPGRAESTLLRVKNGRERFGDRFIMPYYGSGSGLTGRSLDRPIGTITTLDRWALVRGDEMRMLSANEALAAMSFPADTKRPDNHRLTIHMAGNAVPPLAGQRIIEALLKAA
;
A
#
# COMPACT_ATOMS: atom_id res chain seq x y z
N MET A 1 24.89 -11.50 1.92
CA MET A 1 23.64 -10.94 1.37
C MET A 1 22.90 -10.34 2.54
N THR A 2 22.42 -9.10 2.46
CA THR A 2 21.72 -8.46 3.57
C THR A 2 20.37 -9.13 3.77
N THR A 3 20.04 -9.49 5.01
CA THR A 3 18.80 -10.21 5.34
C THR A 3 17.85 -9.34 6.15
N ALA A 4 16.56 -9.60 5.99
CA ALA A 4 15.51 -8.91 6.72
C ALA A 4 14.44 -9.87 7.23
N ILE A 5 13.69 -9.38 8.22
CA ILE A 5 12.45 -10.01 8.70
C ILE A 5 11.28 -9.04 8.54
N ASP A 6 10.07 -9.54 8.30
CA ASP A 6 8.85 -8.73 8.13
C ASP A 6 7.80 -9.06 9.20
N PHE A 7 7.59 -8.10 10.12
CA PHE A 7 6.57 -8.17 11.15
C PHE A 7 5.28 -7.46 10.72
N PHE A 8 4.16 -8.05 11.13
CA PHE A 8 2.81 -7.61 10.77
C PHE A 8 2.53 -7.73 9.27
N ALA A 9 3.30 -8.56 8.57
CA ALA A 9 3.25 -8.76 7.14
C ALA A 9 1.81 -8.95 6.64
N GLY A 10 1.40 -8.06 5.74
CA GLY A 10 0.08 -8.07 5.10
C GLY A 10 0.11 -8.96 3.86
N LEU A 11 -0.24 -8.39 2.70
CA LEU A 11 -0.04 -9.03 1.40
C LEU A 11 1.45 -9.10 0.98
N GLY A 12 2.39 -8.66 1.83
CA GLY A 12 3.83 -8.67 1.50
C GLY A 12 4.34 -7.38 0.86
N GLY A 13 3.75 -6.23 1.21
CA GLY A 13 4.18 -4.93 0.71
C GLY A 13 5.66 -4.62 1.01
N TRP A 14 6.05 -4.80 2.28
CA TRP A 14 7.45 -4.67 2.70
C TRP A 14 8.33 -5.75 2.08
N SER A 15 7.94 -7.02 2.18
CA SER A 15 8.71 -8.14 1.61
C SER A 15 8.99 -8.00 0.12
N THR A 16 8.01 -7.57 -0.67
CA THR A 16 8.20 -7.32 -2.11
C THR A 16 9.14 -6.15 -2.35
N GLY A 17 8.97 -5.05 -1.61
CA GLY A 17 9.87 -3.90 -1.71
C GLY A 17 11.32 -4.22 -1.33
N ALA A 18 11.50 -5.03 -0.28
CA ALA A 18 12.80 -5.49 0.19
C ALA A 18 13.49 -6.37 -0.85
N ARG A 19 12.78 -7.36 -1.42
CA ARG A 19 13.33 -8.20 -2.49
C ARG A 19 13.74 -7.38 -3.71
N ASN A 20 12.92 -6.40 -4.10
CA ASN A 20 13.25 -5.49 -5.20
C ASN A 20 14.48 -4.61 -4.92
N ALA A 21 14.80 -4.35 -3.64
CA ALA A 21 16.00 -3.66 -3.21
C ALA A 21 17.22 -4.60 -3.03
N GLY A 22 17.09 -5.89 -3.34
CA GLY A 22 18.16 -6.88 -3.19
C GLY A 22 18.33 -7.43 -1.77
N ILE A 23 17.31 -7.28 -0.92
CA ILE A 23 17.29 -7.80 0.46
C ILE A 23 16.55 -9.14 0.51
N ASP A 24 17.16 -10.12 1.17
CA ASP A 24 16.55 -11.44 1.37
C ASP A 24 15.66 -11.44 2.62
N VAL A 25 14.37 -11.74 2.45
CA VAL A 25 13.40 -11.74 3.56
C VAL A 25 13.25 -13.15 4.08
N ILE A 26 13.92 -13.44 5.19
CA ILE A 26 14.12 -14.82 5.65
C ILE A 26 13.05 -15.27 6.65
N TRP A 27 12.37 -14.33 7.32
CA TRP A 27 11.39 -14.66 8.37
C TRP A 27 10.26 -13.65 8.42
N VAL A 28 9.04 -14.15 8.57
CA VAL A 28 7.81 -13.36 8.48
C VAL A 28 6.86 -13.77 9.58
N ALA A 29 6.26 -12.78 10.27
CA ALA A 29 5.24 -13.07 11.29
C ALA A 29 3.97 -12.23 11.14
N LYS A 30 2.85 -12.94 11.26
CA LYS A 30 1.51 -12.36 11.16
C LYS A 30 0.48 -13.23 11.87
N HIS A 31 -0.40 -12.63 12.68
CA HIS A 31 -1.42 -13.39 13.40
C HIS A 31 -2.65 -13.83 12.58
N ARG A 32 -2.86 -13.27 11.37
CA ARG A 32 -4.02 -13.59 10.54
C ARG A 32 -3.68 -14.71 9.54
N PRO A 33 -4.30 -15.90 9.64
CA PRO A 33 -3.99 -17.03 8.74
C PRO A 33 -4.12 -16.68 7.27
N VAL A 34 -5.19 -15.97 6.90
CA VAL A 34 -5.41 -15.56 5.51
C VAL A 34 -4.33 -14.61 4.98
N ALA A 35 -3.73 -13.78 5.83
CA ALA A 35 -2.64 -12.92 5.40
C ALA A 35 -1.36 -13.74 5.19
N VAL A 36 -1.10 -14.70 6.09
CA VAL A 36 0.02 -15.64 5.96
C VAL A 36 -0.10 -16.47 4.68
N GLU A 37 -1.26 -17.04 4.39
CA GLU A 37 -1.52 -17.83 3.18
C GLU A 37 -1.09 -17.10 1.90
N TRP A 38 -1.62 -15.88 1.69
CA TRP A 38 -1.29 -15.10 0.49
C TRP A 38 0.11 -14.52 0.52
N HIS A 39 0.67 -14.23 1.71
CA HIS A 39 2.07 -13.86 1.82
C HIS A 39 2.99 -15.01 1.41
N SER A 40 2.78 -16.22 1.95
CA SER A 40 3.53 -17.44 1.60
C SER A 40 3.44 -17.77 0.13
N ALA A 41 2.28 -17.53 -0.49
CA ALA A 41 2.12 -17.76 -1.92
C ALA A 41 3.04 -16.85 -2.78
N ASN A 42 3.31 -15.62 -2.32
CA ASN A 42 4.14 -14.60 -2.99
C ASN A 42 5.61 -14.61 -2.55
N HIS A 43 5.91 -15.17 -1.38
CA HIS A 43 7.23 -15.21 -0.77
C HIS A 43 7.59 -16.61 -0.28
N PRO A 44 7.51 -17.67 -1.11
CA PRO A 44 7.65 -19.07 -0.65
C PRO A 44 8.99 -19.40 0.00
N GLU A 45 10.03 -18.62 -0.22
CA GLU A 45 11.36 -18.79 0.37
C GLU A 45 11.44 -18.38 1.85
N ALA A 46 10.53 -17.51 2.31
CA ALA A 46 10.56 -17.01 3.67
C ALA A 46 9.93 -18.00 4.66
N ILE A 47 10.44 -18.05 5.89
CA ILE A 47 9.80 -18.80 6.97
C ILE A 47 8.59 -17.99 7.46
N HIS A 48 7.40 -18.58 7.43
CA HIS A 48 6.17 -17.90 7.86
C HIS A 48 5.66 -18.44 9.18
N ILE A 49 5.51 -17.56 10.15
CA ILE A 49 4.93 -17.91 11.45
C ILE A 49 3.58 -17.22 11.63
N CYS A 50 2.52 -18.01 11.65
CA CYS A 50 1.17 -17.55 11.93
C CYS A 50 0.92 -17.46 13.44
N GLN A 51 1.39 -16.40 14.08
CA GLN A 51 1.27 -16.22 15.53
C GLN A 51 1.03 -14.77 15.94
N ASP A 52 0.53 -14.60 17.17
CA ASP A 52 0.61 -13.32 17.86
C ASP A 52 2.07 -13.05 18.26
N LEU A 53 2.60 -11.89 17.88
CA LEU A 53 3.96 -11.49 18.20
C LEU A 53 4.19 -11.32 19.71
N HIS A 54 3.13 -11.06 20.51
CA HIS A 54 3.26 -11.03 21.96
C HIS A 54 3.61 -12.39 22.57
N GLN A 55 3.34 -13.48 21.86
CA GLN A 55 3.55 -14.86 22.30
C GLN A 55 4.68 -15.54 21.51
N ALA A 56 5.42 -14.78 20.70
CA ALA A 56 6.48 -15.30 19.86
C ALA A 56 7.67 -15.77 20.70
N ASP A 57 8.21 -16.92 20.33
CA ASP A 57 9.52 -17.37 20.83
C ASP A 57 10.63 -16.68 20.03
N TRP A 58 11.14 -15.58 20.58
CA TRP A 58 12.16 -14.75 19.94
C TRP A 58 13.50 -15.48 19.72
N SER A 59 13.76 -16.58 20.44
CA SER A 59 14.97 -17.39 20.22
C SER A 59 15.00 -18.11 18.86
N LYS A 60 13.83 -18.25 18.24
CA LYS A 60 13.66 -18.87 16.91
C LYS A 60 13.79 -17.88 15.76
N VAL A 61 13.86 -16.59 16.03
CA VAL A 61 14.06 -15.58 14.99
C VAL A 61 15.52 -15.65 14.54
N PRO A 62 15.81 -15.89 13.26
CA PRO A 62 17.18 -15.98 12.77
C PRO A 62 17.91 -14.64 12.93
N ALA A 63 19.24 -14.69 13.01
CA ALA A 63 20.05 -13.48 12.92
C ALA A 63 19.78 -12.75 11.59
N HIS A 64 19.60 -11.44 11.66
CA HIS A 64 19.19 -10.61 10.53
C HIS A 64 19.74 -9.19 10.66
N ASP A 65 19.81 -8.48 9.53
CA ASP A 65 20.35 -7.11 9.49
C ASP A 65 19.25 -6.05 9.67
N ILE A 66 18.04 -6.31 9.13
CA ILE A 66 16.95 -5.33 9.09
C ILE A 66 15.65 -5.94 9.63
N THR A 67 14.98 -5.21 10.53
CA THR A 67 13.58 -5.49 10.89
C THR A 67 12.66 -4.54 10.14
N LEU A 68 11.79 -5.09 9.29
CA LEU A 68 10.68 -4.36 8.67
C LEU A 68 9.43 -4.59 9.51
N ALA A 69 8.69 -3.53 9.83
CA ALA A 69 7.49 -3.65 10.65
C ALA A 69 6.43 -2.61 10.29
N SER A 70 5.17 -3.04 10.24
CA SER A 70 4.01 -2.13 10.12
C SER A 70 3.00 -2.34 11.26
N PRO A 71 3.39 -2.05 12.52
CA PRO A 71 2.50 -2.17 13.67
C PRO A 71 1.39 -1.11 13.61
N CYS A 72 0.37 -1.27 14.48
CA CYS A 72 -0.51 -0.15 14.80
C CYS A 72 0.29 0.96 15.52
N CYS A 73 -0.03 2.22 15.21
CA CYS A 73 0.87 3.36 15.42
C CYS A 73 1.15 3.78 16.89
N GLN A 74 0.60 3.08 17.89
CA GLN A 74 0.62 3.55 19.28
C GLN A 74 1.88 3.09 20.03
N GLY A 75 2.65 4.04 20.55
CA GLY A 75 3.74 3.79 21.50
C GLY A 75 5.09 3.31 20.92
N GLN A 76 5.17 3.05 19.62
CA GLN A 76 6.35 2.42 19.01
C GLN A 76 7.61 3.29 19.06
N ALA A 77 7.48 4.59 18.77
CA ALA A 77 8.61 5.52 18.87
C ALA A 77 9.16 5.58 20.31
N GLN A 78 8.28 5.69 21.30
CA GLN A 78 8.71 5.71 22.70
C GLN A 78 9.40 4.40 23.11
N ALA A 79 8.87 3.26 22.69
CA ALA A 79 9.46 1.95 22.97
C ALA A 79 10.87 1.81 22.36
N MET A 80 11.05 2.18 21.08
CA MET A 80 12.34 2.09 20.42
C MET A 80 13.38 3.03 21.05
N ALA A 81 12.98 4.26 21.42
CA ALA A 81 13.86 5.18 22.14
C ALA A 81 14.26 4.62 23.52
N ALA A 82 13.34 3.99 24.26
CA ALA A 82 13.62 3.38 25.55
C ALA A 82 14.62 2.20 25.44
N LEU A 83 14.63 1.51 24.30
CA LEU A 83 15.61 0.47 23.97
C LEU A 83 16.97 1.04 23.51
N GLY A 84 17.14 2.36 23.45
CA GLY A 84 18.38 3.03 23.07
C GLY A 84 18.58 3.21 21.57
N TYR A 85 17.55 2.99 20.74
CA TYR A 85 17.63 3.28 19.31
C TYR A 85 17.53 4.78 19.04
N MET A 86 18.33 5.26 18.09
CA MET A 86 18.16 6.59 17.52
C MET A 86 17.05 6.56 16.48
N LEU A 87 16.19 7.58 16.50
CA LEU A 87 14.97 7.65 15.70
C LEU A 87 15.05 8.77 14.67
N ALA A 88 14.68 8.46 13.43
CA ALA A 88 14.50 9.44 12.36
C ALA A 88 13.11 9.25 11.69
N PRO A 89 12.12 10.11 11.99
CA PRO A 89 10.80 10.06 11.37
C PRO A 89 10.79 10.74 10.00
N HIS A 90 10.15 10.12 9.01
CA HIS A 90 9.98 10.64 7.66
C HIS A 90 8.51 10.58 7.26
N VAL A 91 7.86 11.74 7.10
CA VAL A 91 6.50 11.82 6.57
C VAL A 91 6.60 11.98 5.05
N VAL A 92 6.14 10.97 4.32
CA VAL A 92 6.35 10.87 2.88
C VAL A 92 5.02 10.64 2.18
N ASP A 93 4.69 11.46 1.17
CA ASP A 93 3.68 11.07 0.20
C ASP A 93 4.30 10.07 -0.77
N CYS A 94 3.74 8.85 -0.83
CA CYS A 94 4.22 7.80 -1.73
C CYS A 94 4.24 8.25 -3.20
N ALA A 95 3.39 9.21 -3.59
CA ALA A 95 3.41 9.80 -4.93
C ALA A 95 4.75 10.46 -5.27
N ASP A 96 5.38 11.14 -4.29
CA ASP A 96 6.64 11.87 -4.48
C ASP A 96 7.82 10.93 -4.71
N ILE A 97 7.68 9.64 -4.39
CA ILE A 97 8.69 8.60 -4.62
C ILE A 97 8.27 7.61 -5.73
N GLY A 98 7.30 7.99 -6.55
CA GLY A 98 6.94 7.32 -7.80
C GLY A 98 5.80 6.29 -7.71
N VAL A 99 5.15 6.15 -6.55
CA VAL A 99 3.94 5.32 -6.46
C VAL A 99 2.78 6.04 -7.15
N PRO A 100 1.94 5.38 -7.96
CA PRO A 100 0.81 6.01 -8.65
C PRO A 100 -0.37 6.37 -7.72
N GLN A 101 -0.09 6.72 -6.46
CA GLN A 101 -1.06 6.98 -5.41
C GLN A 101 -0.56 8.04 -4.42
N HIS A 102 -1.38 9.07 -4.19
CA HIS A 102 -1.21 9.96 -3.05
C HIS A 102 -1.58 9.24 -1.77
N ARG A 103 -0.57 8.85 -1.00
CA ARG A 103 -0.68 8.09 0.24
C ARG A 103 0.43 8.54 1.17
N VAL A 104 0.09 9.45 2.08
CA VAL A 104 1.02 9.91 3.10
C VAL A 104 1.23 8.82 4.16
N ARG A 105 2.49 8.52 4.45
CA ARG A 105 2.93 7.54 5.43
C ARG A 105 4.05 8.11 6.29
N LEU A 106 4.07 7.71 7.56
CA LEU A 106 5.24 7.88 8.42
C LEU A 106 6.13 6.64 8.27
N PHE A 107 7.36 6.85 7.83
CA PHE A 107 8.43 5.86 7.88
C PHE A 107 9.37 6.24 9.03
N LEU A 108 9.46 5.38 10.03
CA LEU A 108 10.33 5.59 11.20
C LEU A 108 11.57 4.73 11.04
N VAL A 109 12.74 5.35 10.88
CA VAL A 109 14.02 4.65 10.88
C VAL A 109 14.51 4.59 12.32
N CYS A 110 14.77 3.37 12.80
CA CYS A 110 15.34 3.10 14.11
C CYS A 110 16.72 2.46 13.92
N THR A 111 17.76 3.01 14.51
CA THR A 111 19.15 2.53 14.37
C THR A 111 19.90 2.49 15.70
N CYS A 112 20.86 1.59 15.85
CA CYS A 112 21.79 1.55 16.99
C CYS A 112 23.02 2.47 16.82
N SER A 113 23.07 3.26 15.74
CA SER A 113 24.16 4.23 15.51
C SER A 113 24.17 5.36 16.55
N LYS A 114 25.29 6.08 16.65
CA LYS A 114 25.44 7.22 17.57
C LYS A 114 24.53 8.42 17.24
N ALA A 115 24.05 8.50 16.01
CA ALA A 115 23.18 9.57 15.52
C ALA A 115 22.01 8.98 14.70
N PRO A 116 20.88 9.70 14.57
CA PRO A 116 19.77 9.28 13.71
C PRO A 116 20.18 9.21 12.24
N LEU A 117 19.64 8.23 11.51
CA LEU A 117 19.82 8.10 10.06
C LEU A 117 18.69 8.80 9.31
N ASN A 118 18.92 10.05 8.92
CA ASN A 118 17.99 10.80 8.08
C ASN A 118 18.15 10.41 6.61
N LEU A 119 17.07 9.92 6.00
CA LEU A 119 17.07 9.41 4.64
C LEU A 119 16.96 10.55 3.63
N GLN A 120 17.80 10.50 2.60
CA GLN A 120 17.69 11.38 1.45
C GLN A 120 16.80 10.72 0.39
N LEU A 121 15.56 11.18 0.29
CA LEU A 121 14.58 10.69 -0.67
C LEU A 121 14.51 11.59 -1.90
N HIS A 122 14.79 11.03 -3.07
CA HIS A 122 14.70 11.77 -4.32
C HIS A 122 13.25 11.87 -4.79
N GLN A 123 12.79 13.09 -5.04
CA GLN A 123 11.49 13.32 -5.68
C GLN A 123 11.46 12.74 -7.09
N ARG A 124 10.33 12.14 -7.44
CA ARG A 124 10.05 11.54 -8.73
C ARG A 124 8.83 12.20 -9.34
N TRP A 125 8.75 12.15 -10.66
CA TRP A 125 7.55 12.53 -11.38
C TRP A 125 6.37 11.67 -10.91
N HIS A 126 5.25 12.34 -10.69
CA HIS A 126 4.03 11.67 -10.27
C HIS A 126 3.51 10.76 -11.38
N VAL A 127 3.22 9.51 -11.04
CA VAL A 127 2.68 8.54 -11.98
C VAL A 127 1.15 8.69 -12.03
N PRO A 128 0.56 8.92 -13.22
CA PRO A 128 -0.87 9.18 -13.36
C PRO A 128 -1.71 7.92 -13.15
N ALA A 129 -2.96 8.07 -12.70
CA ALA A 129 -3.87 6.94 -12.57
C ALA A 129 -4.19 6.25 -13.90
N SER A 130 -4.10 6.98 -15.02
CA SER A 130 -4.20 6.42 -16.38
C SER A 130 -3.14 5.36 -16.69
N SER A 131 -2.03 5.29 -15.93
CA SER A 131 -0.98 4.29 -16.18
C SER A 131 -1.37 2.86 -15.82
N PHE A 132 -2.44 2.67 -15.04
CA PHE A 132 -2.85 1.35 -14.55
C PHE A 132 -4.34 1.07 -14.67
N ILE A 133 -5.16 2.07 -15.00
CA ILE A 133 -6.61 1.93 -15.18
C ILE A 133 -6.90 1.42 -16.59
N ASP A 134 -7.72 0.38 -16.68
CA ASP A 134 -8.19 -0.18 -17.95
C ASP A 134 -9.69 0.09 -18.13
N PHE A 135 -10.04 1.04 -19.00
CA PHE A 135 -11.43 1.38 -19.27
C PHE A 135 -12.19 0.34 -20.10
N ASP A 136 -11.50 -0.61 -20.73
CA ASP A 136 -12.09 -1.64 -21.57
C ASP A 136 -12.34 -2.94 -20.79
N ALA A 137 -11.69 -3.09 -19.63
CA ALA A 137 -11.93 -4.21 -18.71
C ALA A 137 -13.10 -4.01 -17.73
N GLY A 138 -13.57 -5.13 -17.19
CA GLY A 138 -14.51 -5.20 -16.07
C GLY A 138 -15.99 -5.18 -16.47
N LYS A 139 -16.86 -5.33 -15.46
CA LYS A 139 -18.31 -5.29 -15.63
C LYS A 139 -18.83 -3.89 -15.31
N TRP A 140 -19.38 -3.24 -16.33
CA TRP A 140 -19.92 -1.89 -16.23
C TRP A 140 -21.41 -1.93 -15.89
N SER A 141 -21.89 -0.91 -15.18
CA SER A 141 -23.30 -0.76 -14.81
C SER A 141 -23.79 0.63 -15.16
N LYS A 142 -25.03 0.75 -15.62
CA LYS A 142 -25.64 2.07 -15.86
C LYS A 142 -25.62 2.92 -14.59
N ILE A 143 -25.19 4.16 -14.75
CA ILE A 143 -25.11 5.14 -13.66
C ILE A 143 -26.53 5.41 -13.17
N VAL A 144 -27.43 5.77 -14.08
CA VAL A 144 -28.85 5.99 -13.80
C VAL A 144 -29.58 4.65 -13.85
N LYS A 145 -30.09 4.21 -12.70
CA LYS A 145 -30.95 3.03 -12.57
C LYS A 145 -31.80 3.13 -11.29
N PRO A 146 -32.93 2.39 -11.20
CA PRO A 146 -33.73 2.35 -9.98
C PRO A 146 -32.88 2.01 -8.75
N GLY A 147 -33.06 2.76 -7.66
CA GLY A 147 -32.32 2.58 -6.40
C GLY A 147 -30.90 3.17 -6.36
N ARG A 148 -30.45 3.89 -7.40
CA ARG A 148 -29.16 4.61 -7.34
C ARG A 148 -29.21 5.75 -6.33
N ALA A 149 -28.23 5.80 -5.44
CA ALA A 149 -28.11 6.87 -4.45
C ALA A 149 -27.89 8.25 -5.12
N GLU A 150 -28.63 9.26 -4.67
CA GLU A 150 -28.53 10.64 -5.15
C GLU A 150 -27.10 11.19 -5.06
N SER A 151 -26.42 10.89 -3.95
CA SER A 151 -25.01 11.28 -3.76
C SER A 151 -24.07 10.73 -4.84
N THR A 152 -24.38 9.55 -5.41
CA THR A 152 -23.59 9.00 -6.52
C THR A 152 -23.85 9.78 -7.81
N LEU A 153 -25.10 10.12 -8.09
CA LEU A 153 -25.46 10.92 -9.27
C LEU A 153 -24.81 12.30 -9.23
N LEU A 154 -24.81 12.94 -8.06
CA LEU A 154 -24.16 14.24 -7.85
C LEU A 154 -22.64 14.16 -8.06
N ARG A 155 -21.98 13.12 -7.53
CA ARG A 155 -20.53 12.90 -7.75
C ARG A 155 -20.19 12.73 -9.22
N VAL A 156 -21.00 11.95 -9.96
CA VAL A 156 -20.82 11.76 -11.40
C VAL A 156 -20.99 13.08 -12.13
N LYS A 157 -22.07 13.84 -11.85
CA LYS A 157 -22.33 15.14 -12.46
C LYS A 157 -21.15 16.09 -12.26
N ASN A 158 -20.70 16.27 -11.02
CA ASN A 158 -19.57 17.13 -10.67
C ASN A 158 -18.25 16.68 -11.33
N GLY A 159 -18.05 15.37 -11.46
CA GLY A 159 -16.89 14.81 -12.16
C GLY A 159 -16.92 15.11 -13.65
N ARG A 160 -18.08 14.95 -14.30
CA ARG A 160 -18.25 15.23 -15.73
C ARG A 160 -18.03 16.68 -16.08
N GLU A 161 -18.56 17.60 -15.27
CA GLU A 161 -18.36 19.04 -15.46
C GLU A 161 -16.87 19.44 -15.48
N ARG A 162 -16.00 18.65 -14.83
CA ARG A 162 -14.57 18.95 -14.70
C ARG A 162 -13.65 18.12 -15.58
N PHE A 163 -14.00 16.88 -15.87
CA PHE A 163 -13.11 15.90 -16.50
C PHE A 163 -13.73 15.23 -17.73
N GLY A 164 -14.93 15.63 -18.13
CA GLY A 164 -15.66 15.00 -19.24
C GLY A 164 -16.16 13.60 -18.90
N ASP A 165 -16.32 12.76 -19.91
CA ASP A 165 -17.01 11.47 -19.76
C ASP A 165 -16.13 10.32 -19.24
N ARG A 166 -14.84 10.56 -19.00
CA ARG A 166 -13.89 9.56 -18.48
C ARG A 166 -13.10 10.11 -17.29
N PHE A 167 -13.38 9.59 -16.11
CA PHE A 167 -12.67 9.97 -14.89
C PHE A 167 -12.79 8.92 -13.79
N ILE A 168 -12.02 9.10 -12.73
CA ILE A 168 -12.12 8.31 -11.50
C ILE A 168 -12.72 9.16 -10.39
N MET A 169 -13.50 8.56 -9.49
CA MET A 169 -14.11 9.26 -8.37
C MET A 169 -14.14 8.39 -7.12
N PRO A 170 -14.08 8.99 -5.93
CA PRO A 170 -14.45 8.30 -4.70
C PRO A 170 -15.96 8.02 -4.70
N TYR A 171 -16.34 6.76 -4.48
CA TYR A 171 -17.72 6.28 -4.41
C TYR A 171 -18.44 6.73 -3.13
N TYR A 172 -17.70 6.90 -2.03
CA TYR A 172 -18.19 7.46 -0.77
C TYR A 172 -17.12 8.28 -0.03
N GLY A 173 -17.52 8.90 1.08
CA GLY A 173 -16.69 9.73 1.93
C GLY A 173 -16.92 11.23 1.72
N SER A 174 -16.46 12.04 2.67
CA SER A 174 -16.52 13.51 2.64
C SER A 174 -15.29 14.12 1.93
N GLY A 175 -15.32 15.43 1.69
CA GLY A 175 -14.21 16.20 1.08
C GLY A 175 -14.06 15.97 -0.43
N SER A 176 -12.86 15.61 -0.88
CA SER A 176 -12.62 15.17 -2.27
C SER A 176 -13.55 14.02 -2.70
N GLY A 177 -14.17 13.34 -1.72
CA GLY A 177 -15.33 12.45 -1.80
C GLY A 177 -16.53 12.93 -2.63
N LEU A 178 -16.64 14.22 -2.93
CA LEU A 178 -17.79 14.83 -3.60
C LEU A 178 -17.51 15.25 -5.06
N THR A 179 -16.28 15.07 -5.53
CA THR A 179 -15.85 15.50 -6.88
C THR A 179 -15.09 14.38 -7.59
N GLY A 180 -15.14 14.36 -8.92
CA GLY A 180 -14.25 13.53 -9.71
C GLY A 180 -12.77 13.85 -9.48
N ARG A 181 -11.90 13.00 -10.01
CA ARG A 181 -10.44 13.15 -10.00
C ARG A 181 -9.92 12.88 -11.40
N SER A 182 -9.01 13.74 -11.88
CA SER A 182 -8.31 13.54 -13.15
C SER A 182 -7.51 12.24 -13.15
N LEU A 183 -7.48 11.58 -14.31
CA LEU A 183 -6.69 10.38 -14.56
C LEU A 183 -5.20 10.70 -14.76
N ASP A 184 -4.84 11.95 -15.05
CA ASP A 184 -3.47 12.41 -15.34
C ASP A 184 -2.65 12.71 -14.08
N ARG A 185 -3.19 12.35 -12.91
CA ARG A 185 -2.51 12.48 -11.63
C ARG A 185 -2.65 11.18 -10.81
N PRO A 186 -1.80 10.95 -9.80
CA PRO A 186 -1.88 9.75 -8.98
C PRO A 186 -3.27 9.61 -8.37
N ILE A 187 -3.76 8.37 -8.19
CA ILE A 187 -5.03 8.14 -7.48
C ILE A 187 -4.92 8.58 -6.01
N GLY A 188 -6.03 8.79 -5.31
CA GLY A 188 -5.95 8.95 -3.85
C GLY A 188 -5.81 7.60 -3.14
N THR A 189 -5.64 7.63 -1.82
CA THR A 189 -5.40 6.44 -1.00
C THR A 189 -6.33 5.25 -1.30
N ILE A 190 -5.74 4.08 -1.59
CA ILE A 190 -6.42 2.79 -1.56
C ILE A 190 -6.63 2.41 -0.09
N THR A 191 -7.91 2.36 0.30
CA THR A 191 -8.36 2.04 1.66
C THR A 191 -8.69 0.55 1.79
N THR A 192 -8.89 0.09 3.03
CA THR A 192 -9.29 -1.30 3.31
C THR A 192 -10.73 -1.64 2.92
N LEU A 193 -11.51 -0.60 2.59
CA LEU A 193 -12.84 -0.70 2.00
C LEU A 193 -12.79 -0.09 0.60
N ASP A 194 -13.53 -0.69 -0.32
CA ASP A 194 -13.52 -0.31 -1.72
C ASP A 194 -14.12 1.08 -1.94
N ARG A 195 -13.29 2.03 -2.35
CA ARG A 195 -13.63 3.45 -2.38
C ARG A 195 -13.70 4.02 -3.78
N TRP A 196 -13.04 3.44 -4.78
CA TRP A 196 -12.80 4.13 -6.05
C TRP A 196 -13.67 3.56 -7.17
N ALA A 197 -14.35 4.44 -7.91
CA ALA A 197 -15.18 4.09 -9.05
C ALA A 197 -14.72 4.82 -10.30
N LEU A 198 -14.79 4.13 -11.44
CA LEU A 198 -14.52 4.68 -12.76
C LEU A 198 -15.84 5.03 -13.44
N VAL A 199 -15.83 6.12 -14.20
CA VAL A 199 -16.95 6.60 -15.00
C VAL A 199 -16.52 6.63 -16.46
N ARG A 200 -17.38 6.09 -17.33
CA ARG A 200 -17.22 6.06 -18.79
C ARG A 200 -18.57 6.26 -19.43
N GLY A 201 -18.78 7.42 -20.06
CA GLY A 201 -20.09 7.74 -20.65
C GLY A 201 -21.19 7.60 -19.60
N ASP A 202 -22.25 6.84 -19.89
CA ASP A 202 -23.38 6.59 -18.98
C ASP A 202 -23.21 5.40 -18.03
N GLU A 203 -22.00 4.82 -17.97
CA GLU A 203 -21.69 3.65 -17.16
C GLU A 203 -20.64 3.94 -16.08
N MET A 204 -20.70 3.15 -15.01
CA MET A 204 -19.70 3.14 -13.96
C MET A 204 -19.40 1.72 -13.45
N ARG A 205 -18.18 1.53 -12.97
CA ARG A 205 -17.76 0.34 -12.22
C ARG A 205 -16.84 0.71 -11.06
N MET A 206 -16.70 -0.19 -10.10
CA MET A 206 -15.66 -0.05 -9.08
C MET A 206 -14.28 -0.36 -9.69
N LEU A 207 -13.24 0.17 -9.06
CA LEU A 207 -11.85 -0.20 -9.33
C LEU A 207 -11.70 -1.71 -9.11
N SER A 208 -11.08 -2.42 -10.05
CA SER A 208 -10.87 -3.85 -9.91
C SER A 208 -9.77 -4.16 -8.89
N ALA A 209 -9.74 -5.40 -8.40
CA ALA A 209 -8.72 -5.87 -7.47
C ALA A 209 -7.29 -5.72 -8.04
N ASN A 210 -7.11 -6.00 -9.33
CA ASN A 210 -5.80 -5.86 -10.00
C ASN A 210 -5.39 -4.39 -10.15
N GLU A 211 -6.33 -3.51 -10.53
CA GLU A 211 -6.05 -2.06 -10.61
C GLU A 211 -5.72 -1.49 -9.22
N ALA A 212 -6.37 -1.97 -8.14
CA ALA A 212 -6.04 -1.58 -6.78
C ALA A 212 -4.63 -2.04 -6.34
N LEU A 213 -4.21 -3.24 -6.76
CA LEU A 213 -2.84 -3.72 -6.54
C LEU A 213 -1.81 -2.92 -7.33
N ALA A 214 -2.10 -2.61 -8.60
CA ALA A 214 -1.24 -1.77 -9.43
C ALA A 214 -1.13 -0.34 -8.86
N ALA A 215 -2.22 0.25 -8.37
CA ALA A 215 -2.23 1.53 -7.65
C ALA A 215 -1.37 1.50 -6.37
N MET A 216 -1.27 0.33 -5.74
CA MET A 216 -0.39 0.06 -4.61
C MET A 216 1.03 -0.34 -5.05
N SER A 217 1.37 -0.32 -6.35
CA SER A 217 2.67 -0.75 -6.92
C SER A 217 3.05 -2.22 -6.71
N PHE A 218 2.07 -3.10 -6.53
CA PHE A 218 2.31 -4.54 -6.54
C PHE A 218 2.63 -5.04 -7.96
N PRO A 219 3.53 -6.03 -8.10
CA PRO A 219 3.76 -6.74 -9.36
C PRO A 219 2.47 -7.36 -9.93
N ALA A 220 2.34 -7.41 -11.26
CA ALA A 220 1.15 -7.91 -11.93
C ALA A 220 0.86 -9.40 -11.66
N ASP A 221 1.89 -10.17 -11.33
CA ASP A 221 1.86 -11.59 -10.96
C ASP A 221 1.64 -11.84 -9.46
N THR A 222 1.38 -10.79 -8.67
CA THR A 222 1.05 -10.92 -7.24
C THR A 222 -0.18 -11.82 -7.09
N LYS A 223 0.02 -12.97 -6.43
CA LYS A 223 -1.05 -13.89 -6.06
C LYS A 223 -1.94 -13.24 -5.01
N ARG A 224 -3.26 -13.31 -5.21
CA ARG A 224 -4.25 -12.66 -4.35
C ARG A 224 -5.54 -13.48 -4.27
N PRO A 225 -6.37 -13.28 -3.24
CA PRO A 225 -7.68 -13.91 -3.19
C PRO A 225 -8.55 -13.53 -4.39
N ASP A 226 -9.37 -14.49 -4.84
CA ASP A 226 -10.43 -14.22 -5.82
C ASP A 226 -11.51 -13.29 -5.24
N ASN A 227 -11.64 -13.27 -3.91
CA ASN A 227 -12.54 -12.37 -3.22
C ASN A 227 -12.04 -10.91 -3.32
N HIS A 228 -12.78 -10.10 -4.10
CA HIS A 228 -12.48 -8.68 -4.32
C HIS A 228 -12.35 -7.89 -3.01
N ARG A 229 -13.34 -8.01 -2.11
CA ARG A 229 -13.36 -7.27 -0.84
C ARG A 229 -12.15 -7.60 0.03
N LEU A 230 -11.78 -8.88 0.09
CA LEU A 230 -10.61 -9.32 0.85
C LEU A 230 -9.32 -8.79 0.22
N THR A 231 -9.19 -8.82 -1.12
CA THR A 231 -8.02 -8.22 -1.80
C THR A 231 -7.89 -6.74 -1.50
N ILE A 232 -8.99 -5.97 -1.62
CA ILE A 232 -8.98 -4.53 -1.30
C ILE A 232 -8.58 -4.30 0.17
N HIS A 233 -9.09 -5.11 1.09
CA HIS A 233 -8.70 -5.01 2.50
C HIS A 233 -7.20 -5.26 2.72
N MET A 234 -6.64 -6.29 2.07
CA MET A 234 -5.22 -6.63 2.19
C MET A 234 -4.32 -5.58 1.51
N ALA A 235 -4.67 -5.13 0.31
CA ALA A 235 -3.99 -4.06 -0.41
C ALA A 235 -4.02 -2.74 0.37
N GLY A 236 -5.18 -2.34 0.89
CA GLY A 236 -5.34 -1.10 1.64
C GLY A 236 -4.52 -1.05 2.94
N ASN A 237 -4.24 -2.20 3.56
CA ASN A 237 -3.38 -2.33 4.74
C ASN A 237 -1.88 -2.36 4.41
N ALA A 238 -1.50 -2.70 3.17
CA ALA A 238 -0.10 -2.86 2.80
C ALA A 238 0.63 -1.51 2.71
N VAL A 239 1.96 -1.60 2.78
CA VAL A 239 2.86 -0.56 2.26
C VAL A 239 2.98 -0.79 0.74
N PRO A 240 2.93 0.26 -0.10
CA PRO A 240 3.21 0.08 -1.53
C PRO A 240 4.63 -0.51 -1.73
N PRO A 241 4.82 -1.63 -2.46
CA PRO A 241 6.15 -2.22 -2.62
C PRO A 241 7.21 -1.27 -3.14
N LEU A 242 6.87 -0.41 -4.11
CA LEU A 242 7.81 0.59 -4.62
C LEU A 242 8.21 1.59 -3.53
N ALA A 243 7.27 2.03 -2.67
CA ALA A 243 7.62 2.89 -1.54
C ALA A 243 8.57 2.17 -0.57
N GLY A 244 8.27 0.91 -0.23
CA GLY A 244 9.13 0.10 0.62
C GLY A 244 10.54 -0.05 0.05
N GLN A 245 10.65 -0.35 -1.24
CA GLN A 245 11.92 -0.41 -1.97
C GLN A 245 12.71 0.90 -1.85
N ARG A 246 12.08 2.06 -2.13
CA ARG A 246 12.77 3.36 -2.08
C ARG A 246 13.28 3.71 -0.69
N ILE A 247 12.51 3.39 0.34
CA ILE A 247 12.92 3.60 1.74
C ILE A 247 14.11 2.71 2.09
N ILE A 248 14.10 1.44 1.69
CA ILE A 248 15.20 0.50 1.93
C ILE A 248 16.45 0.92 1.15
N GLU A 249 16.33 1.28 -0.13
CA GLU A 249 17.45 1.80 -0.94
C GLU A 249 18.09 3.05 -0.30
N ALA A 250 17.28 3.96 0.26
CA ALA A 250 17.78 5.13 0.95
C ALA A 250 18.43 4.78 2.30
N LEU A 251 17.88 3.81 3.03
CA LEU A 251 18.45 3.30 4.28
C LEU A 251 19.84 2.70 4.05
N LEU A 252 19.99 1.83 3.05
CA LEU A 252 21.27 1.18 2.73
C LEU A 252 22.34 2.17 2.27
N LYS A 253 21.96 3.32 1.71
CA LYS A 253 22.90 4.39 1.34
C LYS A 253 23.31 5.27 2.52
N ALA A 254 22.49 5.33 3.56
CA ALA A 254 22.72 6.17 4.74
C ALA A 254 23.48 5.41 5.85
N ALA A 255 23.37 4.08 5.90
CA ALA A 255 24.07 3.20 6.82
C ALA A 255 25.53 2.99 6.40
#